data_AF-L7CEK6-F1
#
_entry.id   AF-L7CEK6-F1
#
_cell.length_a   1.000
_cell.length_b   1.000
_cell.length_c   1.000
_cell.angle_alpha   90.00
_cell.angle_beta   90.00
_cell.angle_gamma   90.00
#
_symmetry.space_group_name_H-M   'P 1'
#
loop_
_entity.id
_entity.type
_entity.pdbx_description
1 polymer ?
#
loop_
_entity_poly.entity_id
_entity_poly.type
_entity_poly.pdbx_seq_one_letter_code
_entity_poly.pdbx_strand_id
1 'polypeptide(L)'
;MQNLYFIRRNGKCGYVNRQGDIVVDPVYTDATGFADGLGCVQDGLDLHILNVNGKVEATIENASIFGRSFSEGYLCVDRNDKRGFVDEHGNVVIDFRFQIAFDVLQGMAIVQENDDLYGLFSTMGEWIFAPEYNYITGYLPNSKLTAVVVDDYRWLLRPLDGSKPLQREFASTHKEREGLVPVCLKQEGKWGWVDHLGKDVVAQQFDGTGDAFFDGTIAVVTDNRWGVSDRRGNLLVQQKYNFTGDLQFGRRRYYDGAAKPGTLVGGKYGFLDADGEIVIPARYDGALDFVGDAAMVTVGQRRDAKLGWIDGNGEFFWQPSR
;
A
#
# COMPACT_ATOMS: atom_id res chain seq x y z
N MET A 1 17.80 10.70 3.88
CA MET A 1 17.85 10.01 5.19
C MET A 1 18.32 8.60 4.93
N GLN A 2 19.17 8.04 5.80
CA GLN A 2 19.62 6.65 5.67
C GLN A 2 18.43 5.75 6.01
N ASN A 3 18.00 4.90 5.09
CA ASN A 3 16.98 3.90 5.34
C ASN A 3 17.64 2.52 5.45
N LEU A 4 17.09 1.66 6.30
CA LEU A 4 17.46 0.25 6.33
C LEU A 4 16.46 -0.57 5.52
N TYR A 5 16.92 -1.70 4.99
CA TYR A 5 16.11 -2.58 4.18
C TYR A 5 15.97 -3.92 4.89
N PHE A 6 14.74 -4.40 5.00
CA PHE A 6 14.43 -5.71 5.55
C PHE A 6 15.16 -6.80 4.76
N ILE A 7 15.83 -7.71 5.46
CA ILE A 7 16.44 -8.90 4.87
C ILE A 7 15.99 -10.16 5.59
N ARG A 8 15.98 -11.28 4.86
CA ARG A 8 15.74 -12.60 5.40
C ARG A 8 16.86 -13.56 5.04
N ARG A 9 17.39 -14.25 6.04
CA ARG A 9 18.43 -15.28 5.90
C ARG A 9 18.08 -16.49 6.76
N ASN A 10 17.99 -17.67 6.15
CA ASN A 10 17.64 -18.93 6.82
C ASN A 10 16.35 -18.84 7.68
N GLY A 11 15.35 -18.11 7.18
CA GLY A 11 14.08 -17.91 7.90
C GLY A 11 14.14 -16.93 9.09
N LYS A 12 15.27 -16.24 9.28
CA LYS A 12 15.44 -15.18 10.28
C LYS A 12 15.55 -13.82 9.62
N CYS A 13 15.05 -12.79 10.29
CA CYS A 13 14.94 -11.44 9.77
C CYS A 13 15.95 -10.50 10.44
N GLY A 14 16.42 -9.53 9.66
CA GLY A 14 17.35 -8.47 10.09
C GLY A 14 17.29 -7.30 9.13
N TYR A 15 18.30 -6.43 9.18
CA TYR A 15 18.34 -5.20 8.38
C TYR A 15 19.71 -4.95 7.75
N VAL A 16 19.69 -4.43 6.53
CA VAL A 16 20.87 -4.04 5.75
C VAL A 16 20.78 -2.56 5.37
N ASN A 17 21.92 -1.88 5.24
CA ASN A 17 21.96 -0.53 4.68
C ASN A 17 22.00 -0.55 3.13
N ARG A 18 22.06 0.64 2.51
CA ARG A 18 22.13 0.78 1.04
C ARG A 18 23.46 0.30 0.43
N GLN A 19 24.52 0.23 1.24
CA GLN A 19 25.84 -0.29 0.84
C GLN A 19 25.88 -1.83 0.85
N GLY A 20 24.84 -2.49 1.39
CA GLY A 20 24.80 -3.93 1.54
C GLY A 20 25.39 -4.44 2.86
N ASP A 21 25.76 -3.54 3.79
CA ASP A 21 26.27 -3.92 5.10
C ASP A 21 25.11 -4.29 6.03
N ILE A 22 25.25 -5.43 6.71
CA ILE A 22 24.30 -5.86 7.73
C ILE A 22 24.42 -4.91 8.93
N VAL A 23 23.33 -4.22 9.26
CA VAL A 23 23.23 -3.34 10.43
C VAL A 23 22.58 -4.07 11.60
N VAL A 24 21.63 -4.96 11.31
CA VAL A 24 20.98 -5.84 12.30
C VAL A 24 21.06 -7.27 11.78
N ASP A 25 21.73 -8.13 12.54
CA ASP A 25 21.93 -9.52 12.16
C ASP A 25 20.59 -10.26 12.00
N PRO A 26 20.46 -11.16 11.00
CA PRO A 26 19.24 -11.91 10.80
C PRO A 26 19.09 -13.03 11.83
N VAL A 27 18.58 -12.68 13.01
CA VAL A 27 18.36 -13.60 14.16
C VAL A 27 16.90 -13.63 14.63
N TYR A 28 16.11 -12.63 14.24
CA TYR A 28 14.73 -12.41 14.68
C TYR A 28 13.72 -13.22 13.88
N THR A 29 12.56 -13.53 14.46
CA THR A 29 11.53 -14.35 13.79
C THR A 29 10.77 -13.56 12.73
N ASP A 30 10.59 -12.26 12.95
CA ASP A 30 9.97 -11.36 11.99
C ASP A 30 10.50 -9.93 12.16
N ALA A 31 10.26 -9.09 11.15
CA ALA A 31 10.61 -7.68 11.21
C ALA A 31 9.74 -6.83 10.29
N THR A 32 9.49 -5.58 10.66
CA THR A 32 8.74 -4.61 9.84
C THR A 32 9.62 -4.01 8.74
N GLY A 33 9.00 -3.34 7.77
CA GLY A 33 9.70 -2.40 6.90
C GLY A 33 10.26 -1.23 7.73
N PHE A 34 11.39 -0.68 7.29
CA PHE A 34 12.00 0.47 7.93
C PHE A 34 11.40 1.76 7.33
N ALA A 35 10.76 2.56 8.18
CA ALA A 35 10.08 3.79 7.80
C ALA A 35 10.25 4.84 8.90
N ASP A 36 10.31 6.12 8.54
CA ASP A 36 10.48 7.24 9.48
C ASP A 36 11.70 7.11 10.43
N GLY A 37 12.74 6.38 9.98
CA GLY A 37 13.94 6.15 10.79
C GLY A 37 13.81 5.05 11.85
N LEU A 38 12.71 4.29 11.81
CA LEU A 38 12.41 3.20 12.74
C LEU A 38 12.07 1.90 12.01
N GLY A 39 12.39 0.79 12.65
CA GLY A 39 11.96 -0.55 12.27
C GLY A 39 11.76 -1.39 13.53
N CYS A 40 11.05 -2.50 13.41
CA CYS A 40 10.76 -3.38 14.54
C CYS A 40 11.17 -4.80 14.23
N VAL A 41 11.65 -5.51 15.26
CA VAL A 41 11.98 -6.93 15.18
C VAL A 41 11.23 -7.71 16.26
N GLN A 42 10.75 -8.89 15.90
CA GLN A 42 10.11 -9.82 16.81
C GLN A 42 11.17 -10.73 17.46
N ASP A 43 11.28 -10.66 18.80
CA ASP A 43 12.11 -11.57 19.60
C ASP A 43 11.26 -12.32 20.62
N GLY A 44 11.01 -13.60 20.34
CA GLY A 44 10.08 -14.39 21.15
C GLY A 44 8.68 -13.76 21.18
N LEU A 45 8.22 -13.39 22.37
CA LEU A 45 6.92 -12.74 22.60
C LEU A 45 7.01 -11.21 22.62
N ASP A 46 8.22 -10.65 22.55
CA ASP A 46 8.45 -9.23 22.71
C ASP A 46 8.81 -8.59 21.38
N LEU A 47 8.45 -7.32 21.26
CA LEU A 47 8.72 -6.50 20.10
C LEU A 47 9.76 -5.44 20.46
N HIS A 48 10.84 -5.36 19.67
CA HIS A 48 11.85 -4.32 19.83
C HIS A 48 11.76 -3.28 18.71
N ILE A 49 11.67 -2.00 19.08
CA ILE A 49 11.76 -0.86 18.17
C ILE A 49 13.23 -0.47 18.04
N LEU A 50 13.71 -0.35 16.81
CA LEU A 50 15.10 -0.10 16.44
C LEU A 50 15.23 1.23 15.69
N ASN A 51 16.31 1.98 15.96
CA ASN A 51 16.70 3.14 15.17
C ASN A 51 17.55 2.76 13.93
N VAL A 52 17.90 3.75 13.09
CA VAL A 52 18.70 3.57 11.86
C VAL A 52 20.09 2.94 12.07
N ASN A 53 20.60 2.92 13.30
CA ASN A 53 21.87 2.29 13.66
C ASN A 53 21.68 0.86 14.20
N GLY A 54 20.46 0.32 14.18
CA GLY A 54 20.13 -1.00 14.71
C GLY A 54 20.05 -1.07 16.24
N LYS A 55 20.06 0.06 16.93
CA LYS A 55 19.97 0.10 18.40
C LYS A 55 18.50 0.05 18.83
N VAL A 56 18.21 -0.77 19.85
CA VAL A 56 16.90 -0.82 20.51
C VAL A 56 16.62 0.51 21.22
N GLU A 57 15.55 1.19 20.82
CA GLU A 57 15.04 2.40 21.48
C GLU A 57 13.92 2.07 22.49
N ALA A 58 13.11 1.04 22.21
CA ALA A 58 12.03 0.62 23.08
C ALA A 58 11.72 -0.88 22.92
N THR A 59 11.14 -1.46 23.98
CA THR A 59 10.65 -2.84 24.00
C THR A 59 9.19 -2.85 24.44
N ILE A 60 8.36 -3.56 23.69
CA ILE A 60 6.94 -3.75 24.00
C ILE A 60 6.77 -5.22 24.36
N GLU A 61 6.49 -5.47 25.64
CA GLU A 61 6.33 -6.83 26.15
C GLU A 61 5.04 -7.48 25.68
N ASN A 62 5.10 -8.80 25.44
CA ASN A 62 3.96 -9.65 25.08
C ASN A 62 3.14 -9.06 23.92
N ALA A 63 3.82 -8.71 22.85
CA ALA A 63 3.23 -8.04 21.72
C ALA A 63 3.84 -8.55 20.41
N SER A 64 3.03 -8.57 19.35
CA SER A 64 3.46 -9.06 18.05
C SER A 64 3.26 -8.05 16.93
N ILE A 65 4.16 -8.10 15.95
CA ILE A 65 4.09 -7.29 14.74
C ILE A 65 2.78 -7.58 14.01
N PHE A 66 1.98 -6.55 13.82
CA PHE A 66 0.80 -6.59 12.95
C PHE A 66 0.91 -5.58 11.81
N GLY A 67 1.28 -4.34 12.13
CA GLY A 67 1.53 -3.28 11.15
C GLY A 67 2.75 -3.55 10.26
N ARG A 68 2.77 -2.92 9.09
CA ARG A 68 3.86 -3.11 8.11
C ARG A 68 5.13 -2.34 8.45
N SER A 69 4.97 -1.17 9.04
CA SER A 69 6.03 -0.24 9.45
C SER A 69 5.40 0.83 10.35
N PHE A 70 6.22 1.71 10.91
CA PHE A 70 5.68 2.98 11.44
C PHE A 70 5.02 3.78 10.31
N SER A 71 3.95 4.48 10.67
CA SER A 71 3.24 5.44 9.83
C SER A 71 2.79 6.60 10.69
N GLU A 72 3.28 7.81 10.38
CA GLU A 72 3.00 9.03 11.14
C GLU A 72 3.39 8.94 12.63
N GLY A 73 4.46 8.18 12.92
CA GLY A 73 4.95 7.95 14.29
C GLY A 73 4.20 6.86 15.06
N TYR A 74 3.23 6.17 14.43
CA TYR A 74 2.47 5.09 15.06
C TYR A 74 2.75 3.74 14.42
N LEU A 75 2.70 2.68 15.23
CA LEU A 75 2.72 1.30 14.77
C LEU A 75 1.50 0.55 15.30
N CYS A 76 0.81 -0.17 14.41
CA CYS A 76 -0.24 -1.10 14.81
C CYS A 76 0.39 -2.38 15.36
N VAL A 77 0.01 -2.75 16.58
CA VAL A 77 0.58 -3.89 17.30
C VAL A 77 -0.56 -4.76 17.83
N ASP A 78 -0.35 -6.08 17.84
CA ASP A 78 -1.27 -7.03 18.45
C ASP A 78 -0.80 -7.44 19.85
N ARG A 79 -1.71 -7.46 20.81
CA ARG A 79 -1.53 -7.99 22.16
C ARG A 79 -2.82 -8.68 22.60
N ASN A 80 -2.72 -9.97 22.95
CA ASN A 80 -3.86 -10.79 23.40
C ASN A 80 -5.06 -10.76 22.42
N ASP A 81 -4.79 -10.98 21.13
CA ASP A 81 -5.80 -11.02 20.05
C ASP A 81 -6.55 -9.69 19.84
N LYS A 82 -5.99 -8.59 20.35
CA LYS A 82 -6.51 -7.24 20.21
C LYS A 82 -5.42 -6.32 19.70
N ARG A 83 -5.82 -5.42 18.81
CA ARG A 83 -4.94 -4.43 18.18
C ARG A 83 -5.07 -3.09 18.86
N GLY A 84 -3.92 -2.46 19.03
CA GLY A 84 -3.75 -1.09 19.52
C GLY A 84 -2.66 -0.39 18.71
N PHE A 85 -2.37 0.84 19.09
CA PHE A 85 -1.31 1.63 18.46
C PHE A 85 -0.31 2.10 19.50
N VAL A 86 0.96 1.99 19.14
CA VAL A 86 2.08 2.47 19.95
C VAL A 86 2.82 3.58 19.22
N ASP A 87 3.44 4.49 19.98
CA ASP A 87 4.36 5.49 19.42
C ASP A 87 5.78 4.93 19.21
N GLU A 88 6.67 5.77 18.70
CA GLU A 88 8.10 5.49 18.48
C GLU A 88 8.90 5.11 19.75
N HIS A 89 8.35 5.40 20.93
CA HIS A 89 8.93 5.05 22.23
C HIS A 89 8.28 3.81 22.84
N GLY A 90 7.37 3.15 22.11
CA GLY A 90 6.64 1.97 22.57
C GLY A 90 5.52 2.28 23.56
N ASN A 91 5.15 3.54 23.75
CA ASN A 91 4.01 3.90 24.60
C ASN A 91 2.72 3.58 23.88
N VAL A 92 1.74 3.03 24.60
CA VAL A 92 0.39 2.80 24.07
C VAL A 92 -0.32 4.15 23.90
N VAL A 93 -0.66 4.50 22.65
CA VAL A 93 -1.41 5.71 22.32
C VAL A 93 -2.89 5.39 22.15
N ILE A 94 -3.19 4.24 21.57
CA ILE A 94 -4.54 3.71 21.47
C ILE A 94 -4.54 2.30 22.07
N ASP A 95 -5.41 2.10 23.06
CA ASP A 95 -5.55 0.84 23.78
C ASP A 95 -5.83 -0.36 22.86
N PHE A 96 -5.33 -1.52 23.28
CA PHE A 96 -5.56 -2.81 22.62
C PHE A 96 -7.01 -3.25 22.79
N ARG A 97 -7.91 -2.78 21.91
CA ARG A 97 -9.35 -3.07 21.98
C ARG A 97 -9.98 -3.52 20.67
N PHE A 98 -9.32 -3.22 19.54
CA PHE A 98 -9.86 -3.52 18.22
C PHE A 98 -9.56 -4.96 17.80
N GLN A 99 -10.52 -5.65 17.18
CA GLN A 99 -10.25 -6.93 16.52
C GLN A 99 -9.47 -6.74 15.22
N ILE A 100 -9.82 -5.70 14.46
CA ILE A 100 -9.10 -5.28 13.25
C ILE A 100 -8.74 -3.80 13.35
N ALA A 101 -7.52 -3.48 12.95
CA ALA A 101 -6.99 -2.14 12.83
C ALA A 101 -6.00 -2.14 11.66
N PHE A 102 -6.07 -1.10 10.83
CA PHE A 102 -5.12 -0.81 9.76
C PHE A 102 -4.16 0.31 10.20
N ASP A 103 -3.08 0.50 9.46
CA ASP A 103 -2.06 1.51 9.76
C ASP A 103 -2.68 2.93 9.86
N VAL A 104 -2.06 3.77 10.70
CA VAL A 104 -2.48 5.16 10.84
C VAL A 104 -2.11 5.94 9.59
N LEU A 105 -3.06 6.72 9.09
CA LEU A 105 -2.82 7.73 8.06
C LEU A 105 -3.60 8.97 8.48
N GLN A 106 -3.15 10.17 8.13
CA GLN A 106 -3.76 11.45 8.49
C GLN A 106 -4.30 11.54 9.94
N GLY A 107 -3.60 10.95 10.92
CA GLY A 107 -4.06 10.90 12.31
C GLY A 107 -5.35 10.09 12.53
N MET A 108 -5.64 9.12 11.67
CA MET A 108 -6.83 8.27 11.71
C MET A 108 -6.44 6.80 11.49
N ALA A 109 -7.33 5.88 11.79
CA ALA A 109 -7.20 4.45 11.51
C ALA A 109 -8.56 3.85 11.16
N ILE A 110 -8.59 2.97 10.17
CA ILE A 110 -9.77 2.13 9.94
C ILE A 110 -9.72 0.99 10.94
N VAL A 111 -10.79 0.82 11.70
CA VAL A 111 -10.84 -0.13 12.81
C VAL A 111 -12.18 -0.87 12.87
N GLN A 112 -12.14 -2.02 13.53
CA GLN A 112 -13.27 -2.89 13.81
C GLN A 112 -13.16 -3.33 15.28
N GLU A 113 -14.16 -3.03 16.10
CA GLU A 113 -14.08 -3.30 17.54
C GLU A 113 -14.63 -4.67 17.94
N ASN A 114 -15.87 -5.01 17.53
CA ASN A 114 -16.55 -6.22 17.97
C ASN A 114 -17.35 -6.95 16.87
N ASP A 115 -18.02 -6.22 15.98
CA ASP A 115 -18.87 -6.74 14.90
C ASP A 115 -18.15 -6.66 13.54
N ASP A 116 -18.75 -7.17 12.46
CA ASP A 116 -18.20 -7.16 11.10
C ASP A 116 -18.21 -5.78 10.38
N LEU A 117 -18.39 -4.70 11.14
CA LEU A 117 -18.47 -3.34 10.62
C LEU A 117 -17.23 -2.52 10.98
N TYR A 118 -16.78 -1.74 10.00
CA TYR A 118 -15.64 -0.84 10.09
C TYR A 118 -16.10 0.58 10.41
N GLY A 119 -15.29 1.26 11.22
CA GLY A 119 -15.38 2.69 11.47
C GLY A 119 -14.03 3.36 11.23
N LEU A 120 -14.03 4.70 11.30
CA LEU A 120 -12.84 5.52 11.20
C LEU A 120 -12.58 6.18 12.55
N PHE A 121 -11.43 5.90 13.13
CA PHE A 121 -11.07 6.29 14.48
C PHE A 121 -9.86 7.22 14.46
N SER A 122 -9.94 8.34 15.18
CA SER A 122 -8.86 9.31 15.28
C SER A 122 -7.78 8.83 16.26
N THR A 123 -6.52 9.20 16.00
CA THR A 123 -5.42 9.04 16.97
C THR A 123 -5.60 9.87 18.24
N MET A 124 -6.55 10.81 18.24
CA MET A 124 -6.98 11.55 19.44
C MET A 124 -7.95 10.76 20.33
N GLY A 125 -8.32 9.53 19.96
CA GLY A 125 -9.20 8.67 20.77
C GLY A 125 -10.70 8.84 20.48
N GLU A 126 -11.07 9.42 19.34
CA GLU A 126 -12.46 9.74 18.99
C GLU A 126 -12.92 9.04 17.71
N TRP A 127 -14.21 8.68 17.64
CA TRP A 127 -14.81 8.20 16.40
C TRP A 127 -15.07 9.37 15.44
N ILE A 128 -14.52 9.28 14.23
CA ILE A 128 -14.89 10.15 13.12
C ILE A 128 -16.11 9.57 12.43
N PHE A 129 -16.05 8.27 12.13
CA PHE A 129 -17.21 7.47 11.76
C PHE A 129 -17.32 6.29 12.71
N ALA A 130 -18.46 6.16 13.38
CA ALA A 130 -18.74 4.96 14.17
C ALA A 130 -18.77 3.70 13.27
N PRO A 131 -18.57 2.49 13.81
CA PRO A 131 -18.66 1.25 13.05
C PRO A 131 -20.06 1.05 12.43
N GLU A 132 -20.19 1.38 11.15
CA GLU A 132 -21.46 1.30 10.41
C GLU A 132 -21.29 0.84 8.95
N TYR A 133 -20.05 0.58 8.51
CA TYR A 133 -19.74 0.28 7.12
C TYR A 133 -19.17 -1.12 6.96
N ASN A 134 -19.56 -1.82 5.88
CA ASN A 134 -18.98 -3.13 5.56
C ASN A 134 -17.50 -3.02 5.21
N TYR A 135 -17.07 -1.86 4.69
CA TYR A 135 -15.67 -1.59 4.36
C TYR A 135 -15.41 -0.09 4.15
N ILE A 136 -14.15 0.33 4.32
CA ILE A 136 -13.66 1.67 4.01
C ILE A 136 -12.40 1.50 3.16
N THR A 137 -12.32 2.10 1.96
CA THR A 137 -11.21 1.88 0.97
C THR A 137 -9.83 2.34 1.41
N GLY A 138 -9.72 2.95 2.59
CA GLY A 138 -8.57 3.76 2.96
C GLY A 138 -8.67 5.17 2.38
N TYR A 139 -7.78 6.01 2.85
CA TYR A 139 -7.65 7.42 2.48
C TYR A 139 -6.15 7.71 2.34
N LEU A 140 -5.78 8.62 1.46
CA LEU A 140 -4.38 8.92 1.14
C LEU A 140 -3.98 10.27 1.75
N PRO A 141 -2.69 10.58 1.95
CA PRO A 141 -2.29 11.90 2.43
C PRO A 141 -2.89 13.03 1.59
N ASN A 142 -3.49 14.03 2.26
CA ASN A 142 -4.21 15.17 1.68
C ASN A 142 -5.57 14.85 1.03
N SER A 143 -6.07 13.62 1.16
CA SER A 143 -7.44 13.31 0.72
C SER A 143 -8.48 14.09 1.49
N LYS A 144 -9.56 14.50 0.81
CA LYS A 144 -10.74 15.11 1.42
C LYS A 144 -11.92 14.15 1.56
N LEU A 145 -11.83 13.01 0.88
CA LEU A 145 -12.87 11.99 0.82
C LEU A 145 -12.27 10.62 1.13
N THR A 146 -13.13 9.73 1.62
CA THR A 146 -12.93 8.28 1.54
C THR A 146 -14.16 7.65 0.92
N ALA A 147 -14.01 6.51 0.26
CA ALA A 147 -15.16 5.71 -0.08
C ALA A 147 -15.52 4.75 1.05
N VAL A 148 -16.82 4.56 1.24
CA VAL A 148 -17.40 3.63 2.22
C VAL A 148 -18.34 2.68 1.50
N VAL A 149 -18.29 1.40 1.90
CA VAL A 149 -19.21 0.35 1.43
C VAL A 149 -20.35 0.24 2.42
N VAL A 150 -21.56 0.51 1.95
CA VAL A 150 -22.76 0.40 2.78
C VAL A 150 -23.38 -1.00 2.67
N ASP A 151 -23.28 -1.62 1.48
CA ASP A 151 -23.58 -3.02 1.22
C ASP A 151 -22.85 -3.51 -0.03
N ASP A 152 -23.01 -4.80 -0.36
CA ASP A 152 -22.28 -5.53 -1.42
C ASP A 152 -22.22 -4.84 -2.80
N TYR A 153 -23.07 -3.84 -3.07
CA TYR A 153 -23.14 -3.18 -4.37
C TYR A 153 -23.20 -1.66 -4.32
N ARG A 154 -22.99 -1.05 -3.15
CA ARG A 154 -23.16 0.40 -2.98
C ARG A 154 -21.98 1.05 -2.28
N TRP A 155 -21.23 1.79 -3.10
CA TRP A 155 -20.16 2.67 -2.67
C TRP A 155 -20.65 4.11 -2.58
N LEU A 156 -20.36 4.75 -1.44
CA LEU A 156 -20.60 6.17 -1.23
C LEU A 156 -19.27 6.89 -1.04
N LEU A 157 -19.16 8.10 -1.59
CA LEU A 157 -18.07 9.01 -1.28
C LEU A 157 -18.43 9.82 -0.02
N ARG A 158 -17.59 9.70 1.01
CA ARG A 158 -17.78 10.28 2.33
C ARG A 158 -16.72 11.37 2.57
N PRO A 159 -17.12 12.63 2.81
CA PRO A 159 -16.22 13.65 3.31
C PRO A 159 -15.58 13.26 4.64
N LEU A 160 -14.27 13.46 4.76
CA LEU A 160 -13.51 13.15 5.98
C LEU A 160 -13.77 14.13 7.13
N ASP A 161 -14.40 15.28 6.84
CA ASP A 161 -14.82 16.26 7.84
C ASP A 161 -16.09 15.85 8.62
N GLY A 162 -16.64 14.66 8.35
CA GLY A 162 -17.86 14.17 9.00
C GLY A 162 -19.17 14.66 8.35
N SER A 163 -19.12 15.61 7.41
CA SER A 163 -20.30 16.10 6.69
C SER A 163 -20.97 14.99 5.87
N LYS A 164 -22.27 15.10 5.58
CA LYS A 164 -23.11 14.04 4.96
C LYS A 164 -22.51 13.43 3.68
N PRO A 165 -22.80 12.13 3.38
CA PRO A 165 -22.22 11.48 2.20
C PRO A 165 -22.71 12.19 0.95
N LEU A 166 -21.88 12.17 -0.10
CA LEU A 166 -22.35 12.58 -1.41
C LEU A 166 -23.49 11.63 -1.85
N GLN A 167 -24.59 12.19 -2.36
CA GLN A 167 -25.80 11.42 -2.68
C GLN A 167 -25.63 10.43 -3.84
N ARG A 168 -24.52 10.51 -4.57
CA ARG A 168 -24.26 9.67 -5.73
C ARG A 168 -23.65 8.34 -5.28
N GLU A 169 -24.30 7.26 -5.68
CA GLU A 169 -23.86 5.88 -5.43
C GLU A 169 -23.08 5.33 -6.64
N PHE A 170 -22.09 4.48 -6.37
CA PHE A 170 -21.28 3.82 -7.39
C PHE A 170 -21.27 2.31 -7.19
N ALA A 171 -21.06 1.56 -8.28
CA ALA A 171 -20.89 0.11 -8.23
C ALA A 171 -19.50 -0.28 -7.71
N SER A 172 -18.50 0.56 -7.98
CA SER A 172 -17.15 0.43 -7.45
C SER A 172 -16.44 1.77 -7.48
N THR A 173 -15.40 1.91 -6.67
CA THR A 173 -14.54 3.10 -6.60
C THR A 173 -13.16 2.70 -6.10
N HIS A 174 -12.16 3.49 -6.49
CA HIS A 174 -10.82 3.39 -5.93
C HIS A 174 -10.49 4.59 -5.05
N LYS A 175 -9.21 4.79 -4.71
CA LYS A 175 -8.77 5.77 -3.72
C LYS A 175 -8.81 7.19 -4.30
N GLU A 176 -9.22 8.14 -3.47
CA GLU A 176 -9.06 9.55 -3.81
C GLU A 176 -7.59 9.91 -3.81
N ARG A 177 -7.14 10.58 -4.87
CA ARG A 177 -5.83 11.23 -4.92
C ARG A 177 -5.86 12.41 -5.87
N GLU A 178 -5.10 13.45 -5.54
CA GLU A 178 -4.98 14.67 -6.35
C GLU A 178 -6.32 15.38 -6.64
N GLY A 179 -7.33 15.19 -5.78
CA GLY A 179 -8.66 15.76 -5.92
C GLY A 179 -9.60 14.96 -6.82
N LEU A 180 -9.21 13.74 -7.24
CA LEU A 180 -9.97 12.88 -8.15
C LEU A 180 -10.20 11.50 -7.55
N VAL A 181 -11.36 10.92 -7.87
CA VAL A 181 -11.74 9.56 -7.46
C VAL A 181 -12.16 8.74 -8.68
N PRO A 182 -11.45 7.64 -9.00
CA PRO A 182 -11.90 6.68 -9.99
C PRO A 182 -13.17 5.98 -9.54
N VAL A 183 -14.21 5.99 -10.39
CA VAL A 183 -15.54 5.46 -10.07
C VAL A 183 -16.12 4.68 -11.24
N CYS A 184 -16.85 3.62 -10.92
CA CYS A 184 -17.56 2.76 -11.88
C CYS A 184 -19.06 2.81 -11.62
N LEU A 185 -19.86 3.01 -12.69
CA LEU A 185 -21.32 2.99 -12.62
C LEU A 185 -21.88 1.62 -12.97
N LYS A 186 -22.91 1.20 -12.22
CA LYS A 186 -23.55 -0.12 -12.32
C LYS A 186 -24.13 -0.43 -13.70
N GLN A 187 -24.59 0.58 -14.43
CA GLN A 187 -25.33 0.39 -15.67
C GLN A 187 -24.43 0.12 -16.88
N GLU A 188 -23.15 0.52 -16.82
CA GLU A 188 -22.23 0.43 -17.96
C GLU A 188 -21.03 -0.48 -17.68
N GLY A 189 -20.66 -0.69 -16.40
CA GLY A 189 -19.46 -1.44 -16.03
C GLY A 189 -18.15 -0.77 -16.47
N LYS A 190 -18.25 0.45 -17.01
CA LYS A 190 -17.15 1.30 -17.42
C LYS A 190 -16.72 2.18 -16.26
N TRP A 191 -15.48 2.62 -16.35
CA TRP A 191 -14.80 3.48 -15.39
C TRP A 191 -14.56 4.87 -15.96
N GLY A 192 -14.57 5.84 -15.06
CA GLY A 192 -14.26 7.26 -15.24
C GLY A 192 -13.82 7.81 -13.89
N TRP A 193 -13.84 9.13 -13.72
CA TRP A 193 -13.52 9.73 -12.42
C TRP A 193 -14.25 11.03 -12.17
N VAL A 194 -14.49 11.26 -10.87
CA VAL A 194 -15.17 12.43 -10.34
C VAL A 194 -14.22 13.27 -9.50
N ASP A 195 -14.58 14.54 -9.29
CA ASP A 195 -13.90 15.39 -8.30
C ASP A 195 -14.39 15.10 -6.87
N HIS A 196 -13.83 15.82 -5.90
CA HIS A 196 -14.21 15.71 -4.48
C HIS A 196 -15.66 16.14 -4.14
N LEU A 197 -16.40 16.68 -5.11
CA LEU A 197 -17.83 16.99 -4.99
C LEU A 197 -18.70 15.92 -5.66
N GLY A 198 -18.09 14.87 -6.24
CA GLY A 198 -18.77 13.80 -6.96
C GLY A 198 -19.18 14.19 -8.38
N LYS A 199 -18.69 15.33 -8.90
CA LYS A 199 -18.97 15.79 -10.26
C LYS A 199 -18.04 15.08 -11.24
N ASP A 200 -18.61 14.62 -12.36
CA ASP A 200 -17.81 13.98 -13.42
C ASP A 200 -16.74 14.93 -13.97
N VAL A 201 -15.49 14.47 -13.91
CA VAL A 201 -14.36 15.09 -14.61
C VAL A 201 -14.10 14.33 -15.90
N VAL A 202 -14.18 13.01 -15.85
CA VAL A 202 -14.18 12.14 -17.02
C VAL A 202 -15.32 11.15 -16.90
N ALA A 203 -16.19 11.16 -17.92
CA ALA A 203 -17.30 10.24 -18.03
C ALA A 203 -16.82 8.78 -18.20
N GLN A 204 -17.73 7.84 -17.96
CA GLN A 204 -17.45 6.42 -18.01
C GLN A 204 -17.05 6.00 -19.44
N GLN A 205 -15.81 5.56 -19.62
CA GLN A 205 -15.30 5.15 -20.94
C GLN A 205 -14.25 4.04 -20.90
N PHE A 206 -13.61 3.81 -19.75
CA PHE A 206 -12.57 2.79 -19.61
C PHE A 206 -13.15 1.45 -19.17
N ASP A 207 -12.56 0.33 -19.58
CA ASP A 207 -12.91 -1.02 -19.09
C ASP A 207 -12.43 -1.26 -17.65
N GLY A 208 -11.45 -0.47 -17.18
CA GLY A 208 -10.81 -0.61 -15.87
C GLY A 208 -9.84 0.53 -15.61
N THR A 209 -9.43 0.72 -14.36
CA THR A 209 -8.41 1.70 -13.95
C THR A 209 -7.41 1.09 -12.96
N GLY A 210 -6.27 1.76 -12.76
CA GLY A 210 -5.43 1.57 -11.58
C GLY A 210 -6.09 2.15 -10.32
N ASP A 211 -5.43 1.98 -9.17
CA ASP A 211 -6.03 2.29 -7.87
C ASP A 211 -6.12 3.78 -7.53
N ALA A 212 -5.27 4.63 -8.11
CA ALA A 212 -5.32 6.08 -7.88
C ALA A 212 -4.53 6.85 -8.96
N PHE A 213 -4.66 8.18 -8.92
CA PHE A 213 -3.77 9.09 -9.67
C PHE A 213 -2.42 9.21 -8.98
N PHE A 214 -1.35 9.16 -9.77
CA PHE A 214 0.01 9.42 -9.32
C PHE A 214 0.71 10.34 -10.33
N ASP A 215 1.20 11.47 -9.84
CA ASP A 215 1.83 12.55 -10.62
C ASP A 215 1.00 12.93 -11.86
N GLY A 216 -0.32 13.08 -11.67
CA GLY A 216 -1.25 13.49 -12.73
C GLY A 216 -1.63 12.39 -13.72
N THR A 217 -1.27 11.13 -13.46
CA THR A 217 -1.53 10.02 -14.37
C THR A 217 -2.16 8.81 -13.68
N ILE A 218 -2.97 8.06 -14.42
CA ILE A 218 -3.59 6.81 -13.94
C ILE A 218 -3.49 5.73 -15.01
N ALA A 219 -3.31 4.48 -14.57
CA ALA A 219 -3.38 3.34 -15.47
C ALA A 219 -4.84 3.13 -15.89
N VAL A 220 -5.09 2.83 -17.17
CA VAL A 220 -6.44 2.59 -17.70
C VAL A 220 -6.46 1.37 -18.60
N VAL A 221 -7.59 0.68 -18.63
CA VAL A 221 -7.83 -0.44 -19.53
C VAL A 221 -8.83 -0.01 -20.59
N THR A 222 -8.50 -0.26 -21.85
CA THR A 222 -9.44 -0.17 -22.99
C THR A 222 -9.15 -1.31 -23.95
N ASP A 223 -10.19 -1.97 -24.45
CA ASP A 223 -10.07 -3.14 -25.31
C ASP A 223 -9.19 -4.24 -24.66
N ASN A 224 -9.37 -4.45 -23.35
CA ASN A 224 -8.65 -5.42 -22.53
C ASN A 224 -7.11 -5.25 -22.48
N ARG A 225 -6.59 -4.06 -22.77
CA ARG A 225 -5.15 -3.77 -22.69
C ARG A 225 -4.88 -2.52 -21.86
N TRP A 226 -3.76 -2.53 -21.13
CA TRP A 226 -3.38 -1.43 -20.24
C TRP A 226 -2.65 -0.33 -21.01
N GLY A 227 -3.09 0.91 -20.79
CA GLY A 227 -2.42 2.16 -21.14
C GLY A 227 -2.35 3.11 -19.95
N VAL A 228 -1.94 4.35 -20.20
CA VAL A 228 -1.87 5.42 -19.19
C VAL A 228 -2.67 6.62 -19.67
N SER A 229 -3.49 7.19 -18.79
CA SER A 229 -4.26 8.40 -19.06
C SER A 229 -3.87 9.55 -18.15
N ASP A 230 -3.99 10.77 -18.66
CA ASP A 230 -3.94 12.00 -17.86
C ASP A 230 -5.26 12.21 -17.09
N ARG A 231 -5.30 13.26 -16.25
CA ARG A 231 -6.48 13.66 -15.47
C ARG A 231 -7.71 14.06 -16.29
N ARG A 232 -7.58 14.27 -17.61
CA ARG A 232 -8.65 14.66 -18.53
C ARG A 232 -9.13 13.50 -19.40
N GLY A 233 -8.56 12.31 -19.26
CA GLY A 233 -8.95 11.13 -20.00
C GLY A 233 -8.19 10.97 -21.32
N ASN A 234 -7.18 11.81 -21.58
CA ASN A 234 -6.33 11.64 -22.76
C ASN A 234 -5.37 10.48 -22.51
N LEU A 235 -5.19 9.62 -23.50
CA LEU A 235 -4.22 8.52 -23.44
C LEU A 235 -2.82 9.06 -23.73
N LEU A 236 -1.93 8.97 -22.73
CA LEU A 236 -0.51 9.30 -22.83
C LEU A 236 0.29 8.11 -23.37
N VAL A 237 -0.03 6.91 -22.89
CA VAL A 237 0.60 5.65 -23.32
C VAL A 237 -0.48 4.76 -23.92
N GLN A 238 -0.30 4.38 -25.19
CA GLN A 238 -1.21 3.45 -25.87
C GLN A 238 -1.14 2.05 -25.27
N GLN A 239 -2.19 1.28 -25.51
CA GLN A 239 -2.42 0.01 -24.84
C GLN A 239 -1.48 -1.08 -25.33
N LYS A 240 -0.34 -1.21 -24.67
CA LYS A 240 0.77 -2.09 -25.09
C LYS A 240 1.02 -3.22 -24.12
N TYR A 241 0.59 -3.10 -22.86
CA TYR A 241 0.99 -3.99 -21.79
C TYR A 241 -0.18 -4.79 -21.19
N ASN A 242 0.14 -5.95 -20.65
CA ASN A 242 -0.81 -6.88 -20.03
C ASN A 242 -1.10 -6.53 -18.56
N PHE A 243 -0.22 -5.74 -17.92
CA PHE A 243 -0.41 -5.16 -16.59
C PHE A 243 0.57 -4.01 -16.37
N THR A 244 0.10 -2.93 -15.76
CA THR A 244 0.94 -1.83 -15.24
C THR A 244 0.52 -1.52 -13.81
N GLY A 245 1.49 -1.42 -12.90
CA GLY A 245 1.26 -0.87 -11.56
C GLY A 245 1.16 0.65 -11.55
N ASP A 246 0.95 1.20 -10.36
CA ASP A 246 0.91 2.64 -10.12
C ASP A 246 2.29 3.30 -10.29
N LEU A 247 2.32 4.61 -10.60
CA LEU A 247 3.57 5.37 -10.69
C LEU A 247 4.02 5.70 -9.27
N GLN A 248 5.10 5.10 -8.83
CA GLN A 248 5.70 5.41 -7.54
C GLN A 248 7.16 5.78 -7.74
N PHE A 249 7.56 6.94 -7.23
CA PHE A 249 8.91 7.48 -7.38
C PHE A 249 9.38 7.53 -8.84
N GLY A 250 8.48 7.96 -9.75
CA GLY A 250 8.77 8.08 -11.18
C GLY A 250 8.86 6.75 -11.95
N ARG A 251 8.52 5.61 -11.33
CA ARG A 251 8.54 4.30 -11.99
C ARG A 251 7.23 3.53 -11.80
N ARG A 252 6.86 2.71 -12.80
CA ARG A 252 5.71 1.78 -12.75
C ARG A 252 6.20 0.36 -12.97
N ARG A 253 5.71 -0.59 -12.18
CA ARG A 253 5.93 -2.02 -12.50
C ARG A 253 5.17 -2.36 -13.78
N TYR A 254 5.78 -3.19 -14.62
CA TYR A 254 5.06 -3.87 -15.71
C TYR A 254 5.34 -5.36 -15.68
N TYR A 255 4.40 -6.14 -16.21
CA TYR A 255 4.54 -7.59 -16.33
C TYR A 255 4.62 -7.99 -17.80
N ASP A 256 5.73 -8.62 -18.16
CA ASP A 256 5.98 -9.17 -19.50
C ASP A 256 5.67 -10.68 -19.51
N GLY A 257 4.38 -10.99 -19.67
CA GLY A 257 3.88 -12.35 -19.81
C GLY A 257 2.40 -12.33 -20.14
N ALA A 258 1.83 -13.50 -20.42
CA ALA A 258 0.40 -13.60 -20.66
C ALA A 258 -0.37 -13.25 -19.36
N ALA A 259 -1.15 -12.17 -19.37
CA ALA A 259 -2.14 -11.93 -18.34
C ALA A 259 -3.48 -12.52 -18.80
N LYS A 260 -4.02 -13.42 -17.99
CA LYS A 260 -5.47 -13.65 -17.96
C LYS A 260 -6.02 -12.88 -16.76
N PRO A 261 -7.29 -12.45 -16.75
CA PRO A 261 -7.91 -11.87 -15.57
C PRO A 261 -7.66 -12.78 -14.35
N GLY A 262 -6.97 -12.25 -13.34
CA GLY A 262 -6.64 -12.97 -12.10
C GLY A 262 -5.46 -13.95 -12.15
N THR A 263 -4.78 -14.15 -13.29
CA THR A 263 -3.66 -15.10 -13.37
C THR A 263 -2.48 -14.54 -14.18
N LEU A 264 -1.35 -14.40 -13.50
CA LEU A 264 -0.04 -14.10 -14.09
C LEU A 264 0.70 -15.42 -14.29
N VAL A 265 0.87 -15.86 -15.54
CA VAL A 265 1.57 -17.11 -15.86
C VAL A 265 2.78 -16.83 -16.76
N GLY A 266 3.95 -17.33 -16.35
CA GLY A 266 5.12 -17.48 -17.20
C GLY A 266 5.86 -16.20 -17.61
N GLY A 267 5.53 -15.06 -17.01
CA GLY A 267 6.15 -13.76 -17.28
C GLY A 267 7.08 -13.27 -16.19
N LYS A 268 7.68 -12.11 -16.44
CA LYS A 268 8.61 -11.44 -15.52
C LYS A 268 8.16 -10.01 -15.26
N TYR A 269 8.57 -9.48 -14.12
CA TYR A 269 8.39 -8.07 -13.78
C TYR A 269 9.60 -7.24 -14.21
N GLY A 270 9.32 -6.04 -14.72
CA GLY A 270 10.26 -4.96 -14.97
C GLY A 270 9.65 -3.63 -14.55
N PHE A 271 10.31 -2.52 -14.90
CA PHE A 271 9.86 -1.17 -14.59
C PHE A 271 9.88 -0.25 -15.80
N LEU A 272 8.81 0.54 -15.92
CA LEU A 272 8.65 1.63 -16.88
C LEU A 272 8.88 2.97 -16.16
N ASP A 273 9.26 4.01 -16.89
CA ASP A 273 9.19 5.39 -16.40
C ASP A 273 7.76 5.97 -16.51
N ALA A 274 7.61 7.27 -16.22
CA ALA A 274 6.36 7.99 -16.31
C ALA A 274 5.81 8.09 -17.74
N ASP A 275 6.68 8.05 -18.75
CA ASP A 275 6.32 8.10 -20.17
C ASP A 275 5.98 6.69 -20.73
N GLY A 276 6.13 5.64 -19.90
CA GLY A 276 5.83 4.26 -20.27
C GLY A 276 6.96 3.55 -21.00
N GLU A 277 8.17 4.11 -21.00
CA GLU A 277 9.37 3.53 -21.58
C GLU A 277 10.05 2.59 -20.59
N ILE A 278 10.64 1.50 -21.11
CA ILE A 278 11.28 0.48 -20.27
C ILE A 278 12.59 1.03 -19.71
N VAL A 279 12.64 1.26 -18.40
CA VAL A 279 13.87 1.63 -17.67
C VAL A 279 14.56 0.44 -17.02
N ILE A 280 13.80 -0.60 -16.64
CA ILE A 280 14.35 -1.86 -16.15
C ILE A 280 13.63 -3.00 -16.88
N PRO A 281 14.32 -3.75 -17.77
CA PRO A 281 13.71 -4.85 -18.49
C PRO A 281 13.16 -5.94 -17.57
N ALA A 282 12.07 -6.59 -18.01
CA ALA A 282 11.43 -7.65 -17.27
C ALA A 282 12.36 -8.85 -17.07
N ARG A 283 12.76 -9.09 -15.81
CA ARG A 283 13.67 -10.19 -15.44
C ARG A 283 13.43 -10.79 -14.06
N TYR A 284 12.52 -10.22 -13.27
CA TYR A 284 12.23 -10.69 -11.91
C TYR A 284 10.96 -11.55 -11.85
N ASP A 285 10.93 -12.55 -10.98
CA ASP A 285 9.76 -13.41 -10.78
C ASP A 285 8.64 -12.73 -9.98
N GLY A 286 9.01 -11.75 -9.15
CA GLY A 286 8.11 -10.86 -8.43
C GLY A 286 8.80 -9.53 -8.17
N ALA A 287 8.02 -8.46 -8.05
CA ALA A 287 8.53 -7.13 -7.72
C ALA A 287 7.51 -6.37 -6.89
N LEU A 288 7.95 -5.64 -5.87
CA LEU A 288 7.18 -4.57 -5.23
C LEU A 288 7.49 -3.22 -5.91
N ASP A 289 6.66 -2.22 -5.62
CA ASP A 289 6.92 -0.85 -6.07
C ASP A 289 8.23 -0.32 -5.46
N PHE A 290 8.81 0.69 -6.10
CA PHE A 290 9.95 1.39 -5.52
C PHE A 290 9.52 2.09 -4.22
N VAL A 291 10.41 2.06 -3.23
CA VAL A 291 10.33 2.88 -2.02
C VAL A 291 11.57 3.75 -2.02
N GLY A 292 11.42 5.02 -2.39
CA GLY A 292 12.56 5.88 -2.69
C GLY A 292 13.30 5.40 -3.94
N ASP A 293 14.55 4.98 -3.78
CA ASP A 293 15.46 4.61 -4.86
C ASP A 293 15.71 3.08 -4.98
N ALA A 294 14.97 2.27 -4.23
CA ALA A 294 15.12 0.81 -4.22
C ALA A 294 13.78 0.08 -4.37
N ALA A 295 13.82 -1.13 -4.92
CA ALA A 295 12.67 -2.02 -4.97
C ALA A 295 13.06 -3.42 -4.50
N MET A 296 12.11 -4.08 -3.82
CA MET A 296 12.24 -5.47 -3.43
C MET A 296 11.79 -6.36 -4.59
N VAL A 297 12.58 -7.37 -4.92
CA VAL A 297 12.29 -8.30 -6.02
C VAL A 297 12.52 -9.73 -5.58
N THR A 298 11.88 -10.67 -6.28
CA THR A 298 12.11 -12.09 -6.09
C THR A 298 12.67 -12.75 -7.34
N VAL A 299 13.54 -13.73 -7.13
CA VAL A 299 14.07 -14.62 -8.18
C VAL A 299 13.78 -16.06 -7.80
N GLY A 300 13.22 -16.82 -8.73
CA GLY A 300 12.65 -18.14 -8.48
C GLY A 300 11.16 -18.10 -8.17
N GLN A 301 10.52 -19.26 -8.23
CA GLN A 301 9.06 -19.38 -8.14
C GLN A 301 8.65 -20.16 -6.87
N ARG A 302 7.46 -19.84 -6.34
CA ARG A 302 6.85 -20.53 -5.18
C ARG A 302 7.80 -20.63 -3.98
N ARG A 303 7.98 -21.84 -3.41
CA ARG A 303 8.80 -22.11 -2.22
C ARG A 303 10.30 -21.88 -2.44
N ASP A 304 10.72 -21.71 -3.70
CA ASP A 304 12.12 -21.46 -4.05
C ASP A 304 12.44 -19.99 -4.31
N ALA A 305 11.43 -19.12 -4.24
CA ALA A 305 11.60 -17.67 -4.40
C ALA A 305 12.59 -17.13 -3.36
N LYS A 306 13.61 -16.43 -3.84
CA LYS A 306 14.62 -15.76 -3.04
C LYS A 306 14.40 -14.26 -3.13
N LEU A 307 14.50 -13.58 -2.00
CA LEU A 307 14.25 -12.14 -1.89
C LEU A 307 15.57 -11.38 -2.05
N GLY A 308 15.59 -10.40 -2.95
CA GLY A 308 16.70 -9.49 -3.16
C GLY A 308 16.23 -8.05 -3.23
N TRP A 309 17.18 -7.11 -3.17
CA TRP A 309 16.90 -5.69 -3.33
C TRP A 309 17.72 -5.11 -4.48
N ILE A 310 17.04 -4.31 -5.30
CA ILE A 310 17.62 -3.65 -6.47
C ILE A 310 17.62 -2.14 -6.33
N ASP A 311 18.60 -1.48 -6.96
CA ASP A 311 18.65 -0.03 -7.11
C ASP A 311 17.78 0.50 -8.27
N GLY A 312 17.88 1.79 -8.54
CA GLY A 312 17.14 2.45 -9.62
C GLY A 312 17.52 2.03 -11.04
N ASN A 313 18.65 1.34 -11.20
CA ASN A 313 19.09 0.76 -12.47
C ASN A 313 18.75 -0.75 -12.56
N GLY A 314 18.14 -1.29 -11.50
CA GLY A 314 17.82 -2.71 -11.38
C GLY A 314 19.00 -3.58 -10.95
N GLU A 315 20.10 -3.00 -10.47
CA GLU A 315 21.27 -3.74 -9.99
C GLU A 315 21.08 -4.16 -8.53
N PHE A 316 21.48 -5.40 -8.21
CA PHE A 316 21.35 -5.92 -6.84
C PHE A 316 22.41 -5.29 -5.93
N PHE A 317 21.96 -4.63 -4.86
CA PHE A 317 22.80 -4.29 -3.72
C PHE A 317 22.59 -5.29 -2.56
N TRP A 318 21.53 -6.09 -2.62
CA TRP A 318 21.36 -7.30 -1.81
C TRP A 318 20.95 -8.47 -2.69
N GLN A 319 21.80 -9.50 -2.74
CA GLN A 319 21.60 -10.67 -3.60
C GLN A 319 20.41 -11.53 -3.12
N PRO A 320 19.63 -12.13 -4.04
CA PRO A 320 18.51 -12.99 -3.66
C PRO A 320 18.91 -14.14 -2.71
N SER A 321 18.37 -14.13 -1.49
CA SER A 321 18.59 -15.17 -0.47
C SER A 321 17.27 -15.70 0.12
N ARG A 322 17.36 -16.86 0.80
CA ARG A 322 16.30 -17.43 1.67
C ARG A 322 16.62 -17.12 3.12
#